data_AF-A0A951USA5-F1
#
_entry.id   AF-A0A951USA5-F1
#
_cell.length_a   1.000
_cell.length_b   1.000
_cell.length_c   1.000
_cell.angle_alpha   90.00
_cell.angle_beta   90.00
_cell.angle_gamma   90.00
#
_symmetry.space_group_name_H-M   'P 1'
#
loop_
_entity.id
_entity.type
_entity.pdbx_description
1 polymer ?
#
loop_
_entity_poly.entity_id
_entity_poly.type
_entity_poly.pdbx_seq_one_letter_code
_entity_poly.pdbx_strand_id
1 'polypeptide(L)'
;MIPAISNSIENKLNSNIYWLENEIRETLSFKSFQQPDKIADAIRLISDKKLWDEVSTKIGKPPKDVKQQLSSIVDRRNKIAHEADIDPTFNIGNRWNIDEFLVNDAVDFIEQVVESIHQML
;
A
#
# COMPACT_ATOMS: atom_id res chain seq x y z
N MET A 1 21.46 -22.81 31.93
CA MET A 1 20.64 -23.10 30.74
C MET A 1 21.57 -23.00 29.54
N ILE A 2 21.65 -24.04 28.71
CA ILE A 2 22.89 -24.51 28.07
C ILE A 2 23.19 -23.73 26.76
N PRO A 3 24.38 -23.11 26.61
CA PRO A 3 24.82 -22.40 25.39
C PRO A 3 24.66 -23.21 24.09
N ALA A 4 24.79 -24.53 24.17
CA ALA A 4 24.60 -25.44 23.04
C ALA A 4 23.15 -25.45 22.50
N ILE A 5 22.14 -25.24 23.35
CA ILE A 5 20.74 -25.10 22.90
C ILE A 5 20.56 -23.77 22.17
N SER A 6 21.15 -22.69 22.70
CA SER A 6 21.15 -21.36 22.06
C SER A 6 21.79 -21.40 20.68
N ASN A 7 23.00 -21.98 20.57
CA ASN A 7 23.73 -22.09 19.30
C ASN A 7 23.02 -23.01 18.30
N SER A 8 22.31 -24.04 18.77
CA SER A 8 21.55 -24.95 17.90
C SER A 8 20.29 -24.27 17.36
N ILE A 9 19.61 -23.45 18.17
CA ILE A 9 18.49 -22.62 17.73
C ILE A 9 19.00 -21.53 16.77
N GLU A 10 20.09 -20.83 17.09
CA GLU A 10 20.74 -19.85 16.22
C GLU A 10 21.11 -20.47 14.87
N ASN A 11 21.77 -21.62 14.86
CA ASN A 11 22.15 -22.31 13.63
C ASN A 11 20.92 -22.73 12.82
N LYS A 12 19.84 -23.17 13.47
CA LYS A 12 18.61 -23.57 12.78
C LYS A 12 17.84 -22.37 12.20
N LEU A 13 17.87 -21.22 12.89
CA LEU A 13 17.36 -19.94 12.40
C LEU A 13 18.22 -19.39 11.24
N ASN A 14 19.55 -19.47 11.36
CA ASN A 14 20.50 -18.94 10.39
C ASN A 14 20.65 -19.81 9.14
N SER A 15 20.48 -21.13 9.24
CA SER A 15 20.73 -22.06 8.13
C SER A 15 19.54 -22.22 7.17
N ASN A 16 18.35 -21.77 7.55
CA ASN A 16 17.15 -21.96 6.74
C ASN A 16 16.15 -20.82 7.00
N ILE A 17 16.28 -19.72 6.26
CA ILE A 17 15.32 -18.59 6.30
C ILE A 17 14.06 -18.91 5.48
N TYR A 18 14.04 -19.99 4.69
CA TYR A 18 12.91 -20.30 3.80
C TYR A 18 11.58 -20.44 4.53
N TRP A 19 11.56 -21.01 5.73
CA TRP A 19 10.32 -21.10 6.51
C TRP A 19 9.79 -19.71 6.90
N LEU A 20 10.68 -18.78 7.23
CA LEU A 20 10.32 -17.41 7.62
C LEU A 20 9.87 -16.62 6.39
N GLU A 21 10.56 -16.76 5.26
CA GLU A 21 10.11 -16.16 4.00
C GLU A 21 8.72 -16.66 3.61
N ASN A 22 8.48 -17.97 3.74
CA ASN A 22 7.18 -18.56 3.43
C ASN A 22 6.09 -18.03 4.36
N GLU A 23 6.35 -17.98 5.66
CA GLU A 23 5.42 -17.42 6.65
C GLU A 23 5.10 -15.94 6.38
N ILE A 24 6.11 -15.13 6.02
CA ILE A 24 5.92 -13.73 5.63
C ILE A 24 5.04 -13.64 4.38
N ARG A 25 5.31 -14.45 3.35
CA ARG A 25 4.52 -14.47 2.11
C ARG A 25 3.08 -14.88 2.39
N GLU A 26 2.85 -15.96 3.14
CA GLU A 26 1.52 -16.43 3.52
C GLU A 26 0.75 -15.37 4.32
N THR A 27 1.39 -14.81 5.36
CA THR A 27 0.79 -13.81 6.24
C THR A 27 0.49 -12.48 5.53
N LEU A 28 1.27 -12.10 4.52
CA LEU A 28 1.06 -10.85 3.80
C LEU A 28 0.23 -11.01 2.51
N SER A 29 0.08 -12.23 1.99
CA SER A 29 -0.57 -12.52 0.69
C SER A 29 -2.00 -11.99 0.55
N PHE A 30 -2.78 -11.97 1.64
CA PHE A 30 -4.17 -11.53 1.62
C PHE A 30 -4.33 -9.99 1.76
N LYS A 31 -3.22 -9.24 1.92
CA LYS A 31 -3.25 -7.79 2.04
C LYS A 31 -3.04 -7.15 0.67
N SER A 32 -3.95 -6.26 0.28
CA SER A 32 -3.85 -5.56 -1.01
C SER A 32 -2.81 -4.43 -1.03
N PHE A 33 -2.43 -3.91 0.14
CA PHE A 33 -1.50 -2.78 0.31
C PHE A 33 -1.85 -1.57 -0.57
N GLN A 34 -3.14 -1.27 -0.75
CA GLN A 34 -3.59 -0.13 -1.57
C GLN A 34 -3.95 1.09 -0.74
N GLN A 35 -4.64 0.90 0.38
CA GLN A 35 -5.05 2.00 1.25
C GLN A 35 -3.83 2.63 1.94
N PRO A 36 -3.80 3.96 2.17
CA PRO A 36 -2.63 4.64 2.69
C PRO A 36 -2.10 4.06 4.01
N ASP A 37 -2.98 3.70 4.93
CA ASP A 37 -2.58 3.12 6.21
C ASP A 37 -1.99 1.71 6.04
N LYS A 38 -2.47 0.94 5.07
CA LYS A 38 -1.94 -0.41 4.77
C LYS A 38 -0.57 -0.35 4.12
N ILE A 39 -0.32 0.65 3.27
CA ILE A 39 1.02 0.90 2.73
C ILE A 39 1.96 1.32 3.87
N ALA A 40 1.52 2.23 4.76
CA ALA A 40 2.33 2.63 5.91
C ALA A 40 2.67 1.45 6.83
N ASP A 41 1.70 0.58 7.11
CA ASP A 41 1.93 -0.65 7.88
C ASP A 41 2.99 -1.55 7.23
N ALA A 42 2.96 -1.69 5.90
CA ALA A 42 3.95 -2.49 5.17
C ALA A 42 5.35 -1.86 5.21
N ILE A 43 5.46 -0.55 4.98
CA ILE A 43 6.74 0.17 5.00
C ILE A 43 7.38 0.12 6.38
N ARG A 44 6.59 0.17 7.47
CA ARG A 44 7.10 0.02 8.85
C ARG A 44 7.80 -1.32 9.11
N LEU A 45 7.56 -2.35 8.29
CA LEU A 45 8.27 -3.63 8.41
C LEU A 45 9.73 -3.52 7.94
N ILE A 46 10.06 -2.52 7.13
CA ILE A 46 11.36 -2.40 6.45
C ILE A 46 12.05 -1.03 6.62
N SER A 47 11.36 -0.04 7.19
CA SER A 47 11.87 1.32 7.37
C SER A 47 11.24 2.00 8.59
N ASP A 48 12.00 2.85 9.28
CA ASP A 48 11.57 3.68 10.40
C ASP A 48 11.09 5.08 9.96
N LYS A 49 11.23 5.41 8.67
CA LYS A 49 10.83 6.71 8.12
C LYS A 49 9.33 6.94 8.23
N LYS A 50 8.95 8.20 8.44
CA LYS A 50 7.55 8.63 8.41
C LYS A 50 7.09 8.74 6.96
N LEU A 51 6.69 7.61 6.38
CA LEU A 51 6.31 7.44 4.97
C LEU A 51 5.58 8.67 4.37
N TRP A 52 4.47 9.07 4.99
CA TRP A 52 3.63 10.11 4.42
C TRP A 52 4.22 11.51 4.56
N ASP A 53 5.12 11.77 5.50
CA ASP A 53 5.82 13.06 5.60
C ASP A 53 6.86 13.20 4.47
N GLU A 54 7.58 12.11 4.19
CA GLU A 54 8.59 12.02 3.12
C GLU A 54 7.94 12.13 1.73
N VAL A 55 6.90 11.32 1.48
CA VAL A 55 6.15 11.35 0.21
C VAL A 55 5.52 12.73 -0.01
N SER A 56 4.96 13.33 1.03
CA SER A 56 4.35 14.68 0.95
C SER A 56 5.35 15.77 0.62
N THR A 57 6.56 15.68 1.17
CA THR A 57 7.64 16.61 0.87
C THR A 57 8.02 16.54 -0.60
N LYS A 58 8.07 15.33 -1.17
CA LYS A 58 8.39 15.13 -2.59
C LYS A 58 7.27 15.59 -3.53
N ILE A 59 6.01 15.32 -3.19
CA ILE A 59 4.83 15.68 -3.98
C ILE A 59 4.47 17.18 -3.84
N GLY A 60 4.88 17.83 -2.74
CA GLY A 60 4.55 19.23 -2.47
C GLY A 60 3.10 19.44 -2.00
N LYS A 61 2.48 18.42 -1.40
CA LYS A 61 1.12 18.49 -0.83
C LYS A 61 1.15 18.07 0.65
N PRO A 62 0.23 18.56 1.51
CA PRO A 62 0.12 18.07 2.88
C PRO A 62 -0.13 16.56 2.96
N PRO A 63 0.41 15.85 3.97
CA PRO A 63 0.20 14.40 4.14
C PRO A 63 -1.26 13.97 4.18
N LYS A 64 -2.13 14.80 4.72
CA LYS A 64 -3.57 14.54 4.72
C LYS A 64 -4.12 14.46 3.30
N ASP A 65 -3.72 15.37 2.43
CA ASP A 65 -4.26 15.53 1.08
C ASP A 65 -3.73 14.42 0.17
N VAL A 66 -2.45 14.05 0.29
CA VAL A 66 -1.86 12.90 -0.41
C VAL A 66 -2.62 11.62 -0.06
N LYS A 67 -2.83 11.36 1.23
CA LYS A 67 -3.57 10.18 1.68
C LYS A 67 -5.02 10.19 1.19
N GLN A 68 -5.69 11.34 1.27
CA GLN A 68 -7.07 11.47 0.82
C GLN A 68 -7.22 11.27 -0.69
N GLN A 69 -6.30 11.80 -1.50
CA GLN A 69 -6.29 11.57 -2.95
C GLN A 69 -6.08 10.09 -3.26
N LEU A 70 -5.12 9.43 -2.61
CA LEU A 70 -4.90 7.99 -2.77
C LEU A 70 -6.13 7.16 -2.37
N SER A 71 -6.73 7.42 -1.21
CA SER A 71 -7.96 6.73 -0.78
C SER A 71 -9.10 6.93 -1.79
N SER A 72 -9.27 8.13 -2.33
CA SER A 72 -10.31 8.41 -3.34
C SER A 72 -10.12 7.58 -4.61
N ILE A 73 -8.87 7.40 -5.04
CA ILE A 73 -8.53 6.55 -6.21
C ILE A 73 -8.81 5.07 -5.92
N VAL A 74 -8.41 4.58 -4.73
CA VAL A 74 -8.68 3.19 -4.32
C VAL A 74 -10.18 2.92 -4.23
N ASP A 75 -10.94 3.87 -3.69
CA ASP A 75 -12.40 3.75 -3.58
C ASP A 75 -13.08 3.78 -4.96
N ARG A 76 -12.60 4.64 -5.88
CA ARG A 76 -13.06 4.64 -7.28
C ARG A 76 -12.81 3.29 -7.95
N ARG A 77 -11.62 2.71 -7.77
CA ARG A 77 -11.26 1.37 -8.28
C ARG A 77 -12.17 0.29 -7.70
N ASN A 78 -12.48 0.36 -6.40
CA ASN A 78 -13.39 -0.61 -5.76
C ASN A 78 -14.81 -0.52 -6.31
N LYS A 79 -15.32 0.70 -6.57
CA LYS A 79 -16.61 0.90 -7.24
C LYS A 79 -16.66 0.24 -8.62
N ILE A 80 -15.60 0.41 -9.42
CA ILE A 80 -15.51 -0.21 -10.76
C ILE A 80 -15.45 -1.74 -10.65
N ALA A 81 -14.59 -2.25 -9.78
CA ALA A 81 -14.29 -3.68 -9.70
C ALA A 81 -15.39 -4.50 -8.99
N HIS A 82 -16.08 -3.91 -8.02
CA HIS A 82 -16.98 -4.64 -7.11
C HIS A 82 -18.42 -4.10 -7.08
N GLU A 83 -18.66 -2.86 -7.46
CA GLU A 83 -19.98 -2.20 -7.35
C GLU A 83 -20.62 -1.91 -8.72
N ALA A 84 -20.15 -2.60 -9.77
CA ALA A 84 -20.58 -2.42 -11.17
C ALA A 84 -20.53 -0.97 -11.68
N ASP A 85 -19.73 -0.15 -11.01
CA ASP A 85 -19.57 1.27 -11.23
C ASP A 85 -20.86 2.11 -11.14
N ILE A 86 -21.87 1.67 -10.36
CA ILE A 86 -23.17 2.34 -10.29
C ILE A 86 -23.14 3.57 -9.37
N ASP A 87 -23.64 4.70 -9.88
CA ASP A 87 -23.94 5.90 -9.12
C ASP A 87 -25.33 5.79 -8.47
N PRO A 88 -25.41 5.70 -7.14
CA PRO A 88 -26.69 5.55 -6.43
C PRO A 88 -27.47 6.87 -6.29
N THR A 89 -26.92 8.00 -6.72
CA THR A 89 -27.49 9.34 -6.49
C THR A 89 -28.80 9.56 -7.26
N PHE A 90 -28.91 8.98 -8.45
CA PHE A 90 -30.11 9.04 -9.27
C PHE A 90 -30.64 7.61 -9.43
N ASN A 91 -31.90 7.35 -9.05
CA ASN A 91 -32.60 6.05 -9.09
C ASN A 91 -32.63 5.32 -10.47
N ILE A 92 -31.85 5.78 -11.44
CA ILE A 92 -31.82 5.33 -12.84
C ILE A 92 -30.64 4.36 -13.10
N GLY A 93 -29.72 4.17 -12.14
CA GLY A 93 -28.66 3.16 -12.27
C GLY A 93 -27.58 3.51 -13.30
N ASN A 94 -27.27 4.80 -13.45
CA ASN A 94 -26.18 5.25 -14.30
C ASN A 94 -24.83 4.91 -13.68
N ARG A 95 -23.78 4.86 -14.51
CA ARG A 95 -22.41 4.71 -14.01
C ARG A 95 -21.82 6.04 -13.54
N TRP A 96 -20.85 6.00 -12.64
CA TRP A 96 -20.07 7.18 -12.28
C TRP A 96 -19.39 7.78 -13.51
N ASN A 97 -19.42 9.10 -13.64
CA ASN A 97 -18.71 9.78 -14.72
C ASN A 97 -17.20 9.50 -14.63
N ILE A 98 -16.57 9.31 -15.79
CA ILE A 98 -15.13 9.15 -15.93
C ILE A 98 -14.71 9.73 -17.27
N ASP A 99 -13.64 10.51 -17.25
CA ASP A 99 -13.02 11.08 -18.45
C ASP A 99 -11.52 10.81 -18.45
N GLU A 100 -10.88 11.09 -19.58
CA GLU A 100 -9.45 10.88 -19.78
C GLU A 100 -8.59 11.67 -18.79
N PHE A 101 -9.02 12.89 -18.42
CA PHE A 101 -8.28 13.73 -17.50
C PHE A 101 -8.26 13.12 -16.09
N LEU A 102 -9.40 12.64 -15.60
CA LEU A 102 -9.51 11.95 -14.30
C LEU A 102 -8.65 10.69 -14.26
N VAL A 103 -8.57 9.94 -15.36
CA VAL A 103 -7.74 8.73 -15.44
C VAL A 103 -6.26 9.09 -15.41
N ASN A 104 -5.84 10.07 -16.22
CA ASN A 104 -4.44 10.48 -16.29
C ASN A 104 -3.97 11.10 -14.96
N ASP A 105 -4.78 11.96 -14.32
CA ASP A 105 -4.45 12.50 -12.99
C ASP A 105 -4.26 11.41 -11.94
N ALA A 106 -5.11 10.37 -11.96
CA ALA A 106 -4.98 9.24 -11.03
C ALA A 106 -3.70 8.41 -11.30
N VAL A 107 -3.38 8.16 -12.57
CA VAL A 107 -2.17 7.42 -12.97
C VAL A 107 -0.91 8.21 -12.59
N ASP A 108 -0.83 9.48 -12.99
CA ASP A 108 0.30 10.36 -12.69
C ASP A 108 0.51 10.51 -11.18
N PHE A 109 -0.56 10.61 -10.41
CA PHE A 109 -0.49 10.69 -8.96
C PHE A 109 0.01 9.38 -8.33
N ILE A 110 -0.48 8.22 -8.79
CA ILE A 110 0.02 6.92 -8.30
C ILE A 110 1.51 6.78 -8.61
N GLU A 111 1.96 7.14 -9.81
CA GLU A 111 3.37 7.09 -10.21
C GLU A 111 4.22 7.98 -9.29
N GLN A 112 3.79 9.22 -9.04
CA GLN A 112 4.46 10.12 -8.10
C GLN A 112 4.57 9.54 -6.69
N VAL A 113 3.52 8.89 -6.18
CA VAL A 113 3.55 8.22 -4.87
C VAL A 113 4.57 7.08 -4.89
N VAL A 114 4.54 6.19 -5.88
CA VAL A 114 5.45 5.05 -5.99
C VAL A 114 6.91 5.51 -6.08
N GLU A 115 7.20 6.47 -6.95
CA GLU A 115 8.54 7.04 -7.10
C GLU A 115 9.03 7.72 -5.81
N SER A 116 8.16 8.43 -5.12
CA SER A 116 8.50 9.05 -3.83
C SER A 116 8.85 7.99 -2.77
N ILE A 117 8.10 6.89 -2.72
CA ILE A 117 8.38 5.78 -1.81
C ILE A 117 9.71 5.11 -2.18
N HIS A 118 9.94 4.86 -3.48
CA HIS A 118 11.16 4.22 -3.96
C HIS A 118 12.41 5.05 -3.64
N GLN A 119 12.35 6.37 -3.84
CA GLN A 119 13.47 7.27 -3.54
C GLN A 119 13.73 7.45 -2.04
N MET A 120 12.71 7.24 -1.21
CA MET A 120 12.82 7.35 0.24
C MET A 120 13.46 6.10 0.85
N LEU A 121 13.22 4.90 0.31
CA LEU A 121 13.80 3.65 0.82
C LEU A 121 15.30 3.54 0.48
#